data_AF-A4JW07-F1
#
_entry.id   AF-A4JW07-F1
#
_cell.length_a   1.000
_cell.length_b   1.000
_cell.length_c   1.000
_cell.angle_alpha   90.00
_cell.angle_beta   90.00
_cell.angle_gamma   90.00
#
_symmetry.space_group_name_H-M   'P 1'
#
loop_
_entity.id
_entity.type
_entity.pdbx_description
1 polymer ?
#
loop_
_entity_poly.entity_id
_entity_poly.type
_entity_poly.pdbx_seq_one_letter_code
_entity_poly.pdbx_strand_id
1 'polypeptide(L)'
;MANMKYFHGDRQLTAIASMPNAEFAKRFPGATGRRYDGYQMLVGSPVDARDQVLPVERVIEYKANPSRHECDARCLNATGKIMRCECSCGGKNHGRGSL
;
A
#
# COMPACT_ATOMS: atom_id res chain seq x y z
N MET A 1 -5.73 -9.51 15.25
CA MET A 1 -5.89 -8.23 14.53
C MET A 1 -5.04 -8.29 13.27
N ALA A 2 -5.58 -7.95 12.11
CA ALA A 2 -4.82 -7.95 10.85
C ALA A 2 -3.76 -6.82 10.89
N ASN A 3 -2.49 -7.12 10.61
CA ASN A 3 -1.43 -6.12 10.56
C ASN A 3 -1.41 -5.49 9.17
N MET A 4 -2.23 -4.46 8.99
CA MET A 4 -2.39 -3.79 7.71
C MET A 4 -1.23 -2.84 7.44
N LYS A 5 -0.61 -2.97 6.26
CA LYS A 5 0.46 -2.10 5.78
C LYS A 5 0.06 -1.46 4.46
N TYR A 6 0.46 -0.22 4.28
CA TYR A 6 0.05 0.62 3.16
C TYR A 6 1.30 1.06 2.40
N PHE A 7 1.24 1.06 1.08
CA PHE A 7 2.41 1.33 0.24
C PHE A 7 2.10 2.28 -0.91
N HIS A 8 3.08 3.13 -1.21
CA HIS A 8 3.22 3.87 -2.46
C HIS A 8 4.53 3.41 -3.11
N GLY A 9 4.45 2.73 -4.25
CA GLY A 9 5.56 1.98 -4.82
C GLY A 9 6.12 0.97 -3.83
N ASP A 10 7.35 1.22 -3.39
CA ASP A 10 8.11 0.40 -2.44
C ASP A 10 8.23 1.03 -1.04
N ARG A 11 7.65 2.22 -0.84
CA ARG A 11 7.69 2.98 0.43
C ARG A 11 6.47 2.65 1.27
N GLN A 12 6.71 2.28 2.53
CA GLN A 12 5.63 2.06 3.49
C GLN A 12 5.10 3.39 4.02
N LEU A 13 3.77 3.54 4.02
CA LEU A 13 3.03 4.66 4.57
C LEU A 13 2.50 4.31 5.97
N THR A 14 2.44 5.30 6.87
CA THR A 14 2.00 5.09 8.26
C THR A 14 0.86 6.02 8.69
N ALA A 15 0.99 7.34 8.49
CA ALA A 15 -0.04 8.31 8.83
C ALA A 15 -1.19 8.26 7.80
N ILE A 16 -1.98 7.19 7.83
CA ILE A 16 -3.04 6.94 6.85
C ILE A 16 -4.23 7.87 7.12
N ALA A 17 -4.67 8.53 6.07
CA ALA A 17 -5.80 9.44 6.07
C ALA A 17 -6.62 9.29 4.78
N SER A 18 -7.75 9.98 4.71
CA SER A 18 -8.54 10.08 3.50
C SER A 18 -8.41 11.47 2.86
N MET A 19 -8.57 11.54 1.55
CA MET A 19 -8.56 12.77 0.76
C MET A 19 -9.77 12.78 -0.19
N PRO A 20 -10.55 13.87 -0.28
CA PRO A 20 -11.66 13.95 -1.24
C PRO A 20 -11.22 13.69 -2.68
N ASN A 21 -12.05 12.99 -3.46
CA ASN A 21 -11.72 12.59 -4.84
C ASN A 21 -11.27 13.77 -5.73
N ALA A 22 -11.95 14.92 -5.61
CA ALA A 22 -11.63 16.11 -6.39
C ALA A 22 -10.23 16.67 -6.04
N GLU A 23 -9.88 16.67 -4.76
CA GLU A 23 -8.58 17.12 -4.30
C GLU A 23 -7.47 16.13 -4.69
N PHE A 24 -7.75 14.83 -4.56
CA PHE A 24 -6.83 13.77 -4.97
C PHE A 24 -6.49 13.88 -6.45
N ALA A 25 -7.50 14.01 -7.32
CA ALA A 25 -7.29 14.14 -8.76
C ALA A 25 -6.48 15.38 -9.14
N LYS A 26 -6.66 16.48 -8.39
CA LYS A 26 -5.89 17.73 -8.58
C LYS A 26 -4.43 17.59 -8.11
N ARG A 27 -4.20 16.96 -6.96
CA ARG A 27 -2.85 16.82 -6.36
C ARG A 27 -2.00 15.73 -7.02
N PHE A 28 -2.63 14.65 -7.47
CA PHE A 28 -1.97 13.47 -8.03
C PHE A 28 -2.55 13.11 -9.40
N PRO A 29 -2.38 13.96 -10.43
CA PRO A 29 -2.96 13.73 -11.74
C PRO A 29 -2.44 12.41 -12.34
N GLY A 30 -3.34 11.50 -12.71
CA GLY A 30 -3.00 10.21 -13.30
C GLY A 30 -2.53 9.12 -12.32
N ALA A 31 -2.44 9.42 -11.02
CA ALA A 31 -2.00 8.43 -10.04
C ALA A 31 -3.08 7.34 -9.81
N THR A 32 -2.62 6.09 -9.69
CA THR A 32 -3.49 4.98 -9.24
C THR A 32 -3.55 5.01 -7.72
N GLY A 33 -4.75 5.01 -7.14
CA GLY A 33 -4.94 5.05 -5.69
C GLY A 33 -6.03 4.10 -5.23
N ARG A 34 -5.96 3.71 -3.96
CA ARG A 34 -7.00 2.93 -3.28
C ARG A 34 -8.10 3.86 -2.80
N ARG A 35 -9.35 3.46 -3.01
CA ARG A 35 -10.51 4.16 -2.44
C ARG A 35 -10.56 3.94 -0.94
N TYR A 36 -10.84 5.00 -0.20
CA TYR A 36 -11.30 4.90 1.19
C TYR A 36 -12.78 4.53 1.19
N ASP A 37 -13.57 5.24 0.38
CA ASP A 37 -14.99 5.01 0.15
C ASP A 37 -15.40 5.47 -1.29
N GLY A 38 -16.68 5.80 -1.50
CA GLY A 38 -17.17 6.31 -2.79
C GLY A 38 -16.75 7.75 -3.13
N TYR A 39 -16.31 8.53 -2.14
CA TYR A 39 -16.06 9.97 -2.24
C TYR A 39 -14.62 10.38 -1.92
N GLN A 40 -13.86 9.48 -1.31
CA GLN A 40 -12.52 9.74 -0.80
C GLN A 40 -11.53 8.64 -1.19
N MET A 41 -10.27 9.04 -1.37
CA MET A 41 -9.13 8.20 -1.65
C MET A 41 -8.27 8.03 -0.40
N LEU A 42 -7.63 6.87 -0.25
CA LEU A 42 -6.65 6.60 0.79
C LEU A 42 -5.30 7.25 0.42
N VAL A 43 -4.76 8.00 1.37
CA VAL A 43 -3.43 8.62 1.29
C VAL A 43 -2.67 8.37 2.59
N GLY A 44 -1.37 8.64 2.59
CA GLY A 44 -0.61 8.69 3.83
C GLY A 44 0.79 9.20 3.64
N SER A 45 1.50 9.35 4.76
CA SER A 45 2.88 9.81 4.75
C SER A 45 3.88 8.67 4.91
N PRO A 46 5.00 8.68 4.16
CA PRO A 46 6.13 7.80 4.39
C PRO A 46 6.71 7.97 5.79
N VAL A 47 7.33 6.90 6.31
CA VAL A 47 8.01 6.92 7.62
C VAL A 47 9.15 7.94 7.66
N ASP A 48 9.86 8.06 6.53
CA ASP A 48 11.04 8.89 6.32
C ASP A 48 10.75 10.32 5.83
N ALA A 49 9.50 10.63 5.46
CA ALA A 49 9.09 11.95 4.96
C ALA A 49 7.65 12.25 5.39
N ARG A 50 7.46 12.57 6.67
CA ARG A 50 6.10 12.70 7.27
C ARG A 50 5.29 13.88 6.73
N ASP A 51 5.97 14.90 6.24
CA ASP A 51 5.42 16.09 5.59
C ASP A 51 4.92 15.81 4.17
N GLN A 52 5.40 14.72 3.54
CA GLN A 52 4.92 14.29 2.24
C GLN A 52 3.65 13.45 2.35
N VAL A 53 2.61 13.79 1.59
CA VAL A 53 1.40 12.98 1.44
C VAL A 53 1.44 12.29 0.09
N LEU A 54 1.29 10.96 0.07
CA LEU A 54 1.30 10.13 -1.14
C LEU A 54 0.03 9.26 -1.25
N PRO A 55 -0.41 8.93 -2.48
CA PRO A 55 -1.45 7.95 -2.72
C PRO A 55 -1.11 6.57 -2.15
N VAL A 56 -2.07 5.92 -1.50
CA VAL A 56 -1.95 4.49 -1.19
C VAL A 56 -2.26 3.70 -2.46
N GLU A 57 -1.30 2.94 -2.98
CA GLU A 57 -1.46 2.09 -4.18
C GLU A 57 -1.81 0.65 -3.81
N ARG A 58 -1.16 0.14 -2.76
CA ARG A 58 -1.37 -1.22 -2.25
C ARG A 58 -1.59 -1.22 -0.74
N VAL A 59 -2.46 -2.14 -0.32
CA VAL A 59 -2.68 -2.48 1.08
C VAL A 59 -2.41 -3.96 1.24
N ILE A 60 -1.56 -4.30 2.20
CA ILE A 60 -1.09 -5.65 2.48
C ILE A 60 -1.51 -6.04 3.89
N GLU A 61 -2.12 -7.21 4.05
CA GLU A 61 -2.32 -7.84 5.35
C GLU A 61 -1.07 -8.66 5.69
N TYR A 62 -0.24 -8.17 6.63
CA TYR A 62 0.94 -8.90 7.07
C TYR A 62 0.57 -9.90 8.17
N LYS A 63 1.04 -11.14 8.04
CA LYS A 63 0.78 -12.19 9.04
C LYS A 63 1.44 -11.85 10.38
N ALA A 64 0.73 -12.15 11.47
CA ALA A 64 1.25 -11.95 12.83
C ALA A 64 2.44 -12.88 13.14
N ASN A 65 2.44 -14.11 12.61
CA ASN A 65 3.56 -15.05 12.69
C ASN A 65 4.05 -15.41 11.27
N PRO A 66 4.89 -14.56 10.65
CA PRO A 66 5.31 -14.71 9.27
C PRO A 66 6.42 -15.76 9.12
N SER A 67 6.42 -16.51 8.01
CA SER A 67 7.50 -17.45 7.65
C SER A 67 8.81 -16.76 7.28
N ARG A 68 8.76 -15.46 6.94
CA ARG A 68 9.91 -14.62 6.56
C ARG A 68 10.72 -15.19 5.38
N HIS A 69 10.06 -15.89 4.46
CA HIS A 69 10.70 -16.33 3.23
C HIS A 69 11.14 -15.15 2.34
N GLU A 70 12.17 -15.37 1.53
CA GLU A 70 12.58 -14.45 0.48
C GLU A 70 11.54 -14.38 -0.64
N CYS A 71 11.27 -13.18 -1.16
CA CYS A 71 10.26 -13.01 -2.19
C CYS A 71 10.62 -13.76 -3.48
N ASP A 72 9.63 -14.46 -4.02
CA ASP A 72 9.69 -15.10 -5.32
C ASP A 72 8.64 -14.50 -6.29
N ALA A 73 8.55 -15.09 -7.48
CA ALA A 73 7.59 -14.69 -8.50
C ALA A 73 6.13 -14.76 -8.02
N ARG A 74 5.78 -15.64 -7.08
CA ARG A 74 4.40 -15.73 -6.55
C ARG A 74 4.05 -14.50 -5.73
N CYS A 75 4.99 -14.05 -4.91
CA CYS A 75 4.80 -12.86 -4.07
C CYS A 75 4.78 -11.59 -4.92
N LEU A 76 5.70 -11.48 -5.88
CA LEU A 76 5.81 -10.31 -6.76
C LEU A 76 4.55 -10.11 -7.59
N ASN A 77 3.92 -11.19 -8.05
CA ASN A 77 2.74 -11.15 -8.91
C ASN A 77 1.44 -11.46 -8.16
N ALA A 78 1.46 -11.40 -6.82
CA ALA A 78 0.26 -11.62 -6.02
C ALA A 78 -0.80 -10.56 -6.38
N THR A 79 -2.05 -11.01 -6.52
CA THR A 79 -3.20 -10.15 -6.78
C THR A 79 -4.38 -10.55 -5.89
N GLY A 80 -5.36 -9.68 -5.76
CA GLY A 80 -6.59 -9.96 -5.00
C GLY A 80 -7.09 -8.78 -4.19
N LYS A 81 -8.29 -8.96 -3.62
CA LYS A 81 -8.90 -8.00 -2.70
C LYS A 81 -8.16 -7.94 -1.36
N ILE A 82 -7.73 -9.11 -0.88
CA ILE A 82 -6.95 -9.27 0.35
C ILE A 82 -5.56 -9.78 -0.04
N MET A 83 -4.55 -8.95 0.15
CA MET A 83 -3.17 -9.24 -0.25
C MET A 83 -2.37 -9.68 0.99
N ARG A 84 -2.38 -10.98 1.30
CA ARG A 84 -1.73 -11.51 2.51
C ARG A 84 -0.25 -11.77 2.28
N CYS A 85 0.60 -11.17 3.11
CA CYS A 85 2.05 -11.30 3.03
C CYS A 85 2.65 -11.88 4.31
N GLU A 86 3.69 -12.69 4.15
CA GLU A 86 4.49 -13.26 5.23
C GLU A 86 6.01 -13.23 4.93
N CYS A 87 6.41 -12.54 3.86
CA CYS A 87 7.78 -12.49 3.40
C CYS A 87 8.67 -11.67 4.34
N SER A 88 9.99 -11.86 4.24
CA SER A 88 10.99 -11.04 4.94
C SER A 88 10.96 -9.57 4.51
N CYS A 89 10.54 -9.28 3.26
CA CYS A 89 10.40 -7.90 2.75
C CYS A 89 9.31 -7.08 3.44
N GLY A 90 8.52 -7.69 4.33
CA GLY A 90 7.49 -7.00 5.10
C GLY A 90 6.32 -6.47 4.27
N GLY A 91 6.12 -6.94 3.04
CA GLY A 91 5.06 -6.50 2.12
C GLY A 91 5.52 -5.57 0.99
N LYS A 92 6.76 -5.07 1.06
CA LYS A 92 7.35 -4.11 0.10
C LYS A 92 7.16 -4.54 -1.36
N ASN A 93 7.44 -5.80 -1.65
CA ASN A 93 7.46 -6.33 -3.02
C ASN A 93 6.13 -6.99 -3.46
N HIS A 94 5.17 -7.16 -2.55
CA HIS A 94 4.04 -8.07 -2.75
C HIS A 94 2.99 -7.52 -3.73
N GLY A 95 2.88 -8.10 -4.93
CA GLY A 95 2.03 -7.58 -6.01
C GLY A 95 2.62 -6.39 -6.77
N ARG A 96 3.94 -6.17 -6.71
CA ARG A 96 4.64 -5.09 -7.44
C ARG A 96 5.13 -5.49 -8.84
N GLY A 97 5.14 -6.77 -9.17
CA GLY A 97 5.62 -7.29 -10.46
C GLY A 97 4.73 -6.91 -11.65
N SER A 98 3.51 -6.42 -11.38
CA SER A 98 2.54 -6.00 -12.40
C SER A 98 2.31 -4.49 -12.44
N LEU A 99 3.11 -3.70 -11.69
CA LEU A 99 3.07 -2.24 -11.65
C LEU A 99 4.14 -1.63 -12.58
#